data_AF-A0AAJ2UKU9-F1
#
_entry.id   AF-A0AAJ2UKU9-F1
#
_cell.length_a   1.000
_cell.length_b   1.000
_cell.length_c   1.000
_cell.angle_alpha   90.00
_cell.angle_beta   90.00
_cell.angle_gamma   90.00
#
_symmetry.space_group_name_H-M   'P 1'
#
loop_
_entity.id
_entity.type
_entity.pdbx_description
1 polymer ?
#
loop_
_entity_poly.entity_id
_entity_poly.type
_entity_poly.pdbx_seq_one_letter_code
_entity_poly.pdbx_strand_id
1 'polypeptide(L)'
;MTAYTPLNSLPYPQPTDTADVPLHVRSLAEAVDSRTVMRFASATARDTQITTPVAGMIAWLDDISRLTHHTGTVWAPVAPVPVFLFNNDAGTTTSTTPAETLTGATGDPLVAAFTAPPTGKVVVTVGAMMFNSTATTGYMGATIKKVADGSVFLPSSIDRCAILLSTDRVSTSSQFLVSGLAAGTAYSATPTYWSATPATTNTVTYDNRFIRVDPVL
;
A
#
# COMPACT_ATOMS: atom_id res chain seq x y z
N MET A 1 -3.68 22.04 -47.20
CA MET A 1 -3.52 21.08 -46.09
C MET A 1 -4.12 21.75 -44.87
N THR A 2 -5.21 21.23 -44.31
CA THR A 2 -5.83 21.79 -43.10
C THR A 2 -4.87 21.60 -41.92
N ALA A 3 -4.53 22.69 -41.24
CA ALA A 3 -3.71 22.63 -40.04
C ALA A 3 -4.48 21.88 -38.95
N TYR A 4 -4.06 20.66 -38.63
CA TYR A 4 -4.56 19.96 -37.46
C TYR A 4 -3.89 20.58 -36.23
N THR A 5 -4.64 21.24 -35.36
CA THR A 5 -4.14 21.64 -34.05
C THR A 5 -3.84 20.37 -33.25
N PRO A 6 -2.56 20.03 -32.99
CA PRO A 6 -2.24 18.82 -32.26
C PRO A 6 -2.73 18.98 -30.81
N LEU A 7 -3.51 18.02 -30.30
CA LEU A 7 -4.01 18.01 -28.92
C LEU A 7 -2.87 18.18 -27.89
N ASN A 8 -1.69 17.65 -28.22
CA ASN A 8 -0.51 17.69 -27.36
C ASN A 8 0.52 18.75 -27.79
N SER A 9 0.21 19.63 -28.75
CA SER A 9 1.17 20.64 -29.25
C SER A 9 2.54 20.05 -29.60
N LEU A 10 2.57 18.89 -30.29
CA LEU A 10 3.83 18.37 -30.84
C LEU A 10 4.33 19.33 -31.92
N PRO A 11 5.62 19.69 -31.94
CA PRO A 11 6.17 20.53 -33.00
C PRO A 11 6.11 19.77 -34.33
N TYR A 12 5.63 20.43 -35.37
CA TYR A 12 5.63 19.90 -36.74
C TYR A 12 5.96 21.03 -37.71
N PRO A 13 6.62 20.73 -38.85
CA PRO A 13 6.99 21.75 -39.83
C PRO A 13 5.78 22.50 -40.36
N GLN A 14 5.86 23.84 -40.37
CA GLN A 14 4.93 24.74 -41.04
C GLN A 14 5.45 25.20 -42.40
N PRO A 15 4.57 25.60 -43.33
CA PRO A 15 4.97 26.16 -44.62
C PRO A 15 5.86 27.41 -44.53
N THR A 16 5.83 28.13 -43.40
CA THR A 16 6.62 29.33 -43.14
C THR A 16 7.95 29.06 -42.44
N ASP A 17 8.20 27.82 -42.03
CA ASP A 17 9.43 27.46 -41.31
C ASP A 17 10.63 27.45 -42.26
N THR A 18 11.81 27.73 -41.71
CA THR A 18 13.06 27.59 -42.47
C THR A 18 13.28 26.13 -42.85
N ALA A 19 13.79 25.87 -44.05
CA ALA A 19 14.05 24.52 -44.53
C ALA A 19 15.24 23.86 -43.80
N ASP A 20 15.01 23.37 -42.58
CA ASP A 20 15.98 22.67 -41.73
C ASP A 20 15.35 21.36 -41.19
N VAL A 21 15.42 20.31 -42.01
CA VAL A 21 14.88 18.99 -41.65
C VAL A 21 15.55 18.41 -40.40
N PRO A 22 16.89 18.46 -40.23
CA PRO A 22 17.53 18.02 -38.99
C PRO A 22 16.97 18.69 -37.74
N LEU A 23 16.76 20.01 -37.77
CA LEU A 23 16.16 20.73 -36.64
C LEU A 23 14.75 20.22 -36.37
N HIS A 24 13.88 20.14 -37.38
CA HIS A 24 12.49 19.72 -37.20
C HIS A 24 12.36 18.31 -36.62
N VAL A 25 13.18 17.37 -37.08
CA VAL A 25 13.17 15.98 -36.57
C VAL A 25 13.67 15.93 -35.14
N ARG A 26 14.72 16.69 -34.79
CA ARG A 26 15.24 16.78 -33.42
C ARG A 26 14.19 17.34 -32.47
N SER A 27 13.56 18.46 -32.81
CA SER A 27 12.53 19.10 -31.96
C SER A 27 11.35 18.16 -31.70
N LEU A 28 10.93 17.41 -32.72
CA LEU A 28 9.88 16.40 -32.58
C LEU A 28 10.33 15.25 -31.69
N ALA A 29 11.54 14.73 -31.87
CA ALA A 29 12.07 13.64 -31.04
C ALA A 29 12.13 14.04 -29.56
N GLU A 30 12.66 15.23 -29.24
CA GLU A 30 12.70 15.78 -27.89
C GLU A 30 11.28 15.94 -27.30
N ALA A 31 10.32 16.43 -28.08
CA ALA A 31 8.95 16.57 -27.64
C ALA A 31 8.24 15.23 -27.39
N VAL A 32 8.50 14.22 -28.22
CA VAL A 32 7.95 12.87 -28.06
C VAL A 32 8.56 12.17 -26.85
N ASP A 33 9.87 12.30 -26.64
CA ASP A 33 10.59 11.65 -25.53
C ASP A 33 9.95 11.99 -24.18
N SER A 34 9.64 13.27 -23.95
CA SER A 34 8.96 13.75 -22.73
C SER A 34 7.55 13.20 -22.49
N ARG A 35 6.93 12.53 -23.48
CA ARG A 35 5.54 12.07 -23.47
C ARG A 35 5.40 10.56 -23.57
N THR A 36 6.52 9.85 -23.72
CA THR A 36 6.52 8.39 -23.79
C THR A 36 6.69 7.78 -22.40
N VAL A 37 6.12 6.60 -22.20
CA VAL A 37 6.42 5.79 -21.02
C VAL A 37 7.73 5.07 -21.28
N MET A 38 8.77 5.45 -20.55
CA MET A 38 10.07 4.81 -20.64
C MET A 38 9.99 3.39 -20.05
N ARG A 39 10.79 2.44 -20.57
CA ARG A 39 10.83 1.06 -20.08
C ARG A 39 12.25 0.72 -19.64
N PHE A 40 12.38 0.16 -18.44
CA PHE A 40 13.66 -0.25 -17.86
C PHE A 40 13.55 -1.63 -17.23
N ALA A 41 14.67 -2.37 -17.25
CA ALA A 41 14.74 -3.67 -16.60
C ALA A 41 14.53 -3.59 -15.08
N SER A 42 15.00 -2.51 -14.44
CA SER A 42 14.91 -2.29 -12.99
C SER A 42 15.01 -0.81 -12.62
N ALA A 43 14.72 -0.49 -11.35
CA ALA A 43 14.91 0.86 -10.80
C ALA A 43 16.36 1.35 -10.94
N THR A 44 17.35 0.48 -10.68
CA THR A 44 18.77 0.84 -10.83
C THR A 44 19.14 1.18 -12.28
N ALA A 45 18.62 0.42 -13.25
CA ALA A 45 18.85 0.69 -14.67
C ALA A 45 18.25 2.05 -15.07
N ARG A 46 17.03 2.36 -14.61
CA ARG A 46 16.40 3.67 -14.78
C ARG A 46 17.24 4.78 -14.17
N ASP A 47 17.63 4.65 -12.89
CA ASP A 47 18.33 5.70 -12.14
C ASP A 47 19.74 5.96 -12.70
N THR A 48 20.35 4.97 -13.38
CA THR A 48 21.60 5.13 -14.11
C THR A 48 21.43 5.93 -15.41
N GLN A 49 20.31 5.73 -16.13
CA GLN A 49 20.04 6.41 -17.40
C GLN A 49 19.42 7.79 -17.22
N ILE A 50 18.63 8.00 -16.17
CA ILE A 50 17.94 9.26 -15.86
C ILE A 50 18.65 9.94 -14.69
N THR A 51 19.67 10.73 -15.00
CA THR A 51 20.46 11.45 -13.98
C THR A 51 19.78 12.73 -13.47
N THR A 52 18.82 13.28 -14.22
CA THR A 52 18.09 14.52 -13.87
C THR A 52 16.59 14.33 -14.11
N PRO A 53 15.90 13.53 -13.28
CA PRO A 53 14.47 13.26 -13.45
C PRO A 53 13.63 14.51 -13.17
N VAL A 54 12.62 14.75 -14.01
CA VAL A 54 11.67 15.87 -13.87
C VAL A 54 10.36 15.35 -13.28
N ALA A 55 9.68 16.16 -12.47
CA ALA A 55 8.37 15.82 -11.94
C ALA A 55 7.38 15.47 -13.07
N GLY A 56 6.63 14.38 -12.89
CA GLY A 56 5.69 13.87 -13.88
C GLY A 56 6.28 12.91 -14.92
N MET A 57 7.60 12.70 -14.97
CA MET A 57 8.19 11.64 -15.80
C MET A 57 7.64 10.27 -15.40
N ILE A 58 7.41 9.39 -16.37
CA ILE A 58 6.78 8.08 -16.17
C ILE A 58 7.69 6.96 -16.71
N ALA A 59 7.87 5.90 -15.92
CA ALA A 59 8.68 4.74 -16.27
C ALA A 59 8.01 3.42 -15.86
N TRP A 60 8.05 2.43 -16.73
CA TRP A 60 7.72 1.03 -16.46
C TRP A 60 8.99 0.26 -16.06
N LEU A 61 8.89 -0.51 -14.98
CA LEU A 61 9.95 -1.38 -14.48
C LEU A 61 9.56 -2.85 -14.68
N ASP A 62 10.38 -3.61 -15.42
CA ASP A 62 10.08 -4.99 -15.79
C ASP A 62 10.20 -5.96 -14.60
N ASP A 63 11.21 -5.80 -13.75
CA ASP A 63 11.49 -6.64 -12.58
C ASP A 63 10.30 -6.74 -11.60
N ILE A 64 9.57 -5.65 -11.43
CA ILE A 64 8.39 -5.56 -10.56
C ILE A 64 7.08 -5.39 -11.33
N SER A 65 7.13 -5.40 -12.67
CA SER A 65 5.99 -5.20 -13.58
C SER A 65 5.10 -4.02 -13.17
N ARG A 66 5.71 -2.84 -12.98
CA ARG A 66 5.01 -1.69 -12.41
C ARG A 66 5.34 -0.37 -13.07
N LEU A 67 4.31 0.46 -13.21
CA LEU A 67 4.38 1.85 -13.63
C LEU A 67 4.73 2.77 -12.45
N THR A 68 5.75 3.59 -12.61
CA THR A 68 6.25 4.56 -11.65
C THR A 68 6.28 5.96 -12.27
N HIS A 69 6.13 7.00 -11.44
CA HIS A 69 6.30 8.38 -11.84
C HIS A 69 7.26 9.10 -10.88
N HIS A 70 7.98 10.09 -11.39
CA HIS A 70 8.83 10.93 -10.56
C HIS A 70 8.00 12.07 -9.94
N THR A 71 8.04 12.24 -8.63
CA THR A 71 7.30 13.29 -7.90
C THR A 71 7.99 14.65 -7.92
N GLY A 72 9.21 14.72 -8.49
CA GLY A 72 10.13 15.84 -8.34
C GLY A 72 11.21 15.58 -7.28
N THR A 73 11.04 14.55 -6.45
CA THR A 73 12.04 14.15 -5.44
C THR A 73 12.34 12.66 -5.46
N VAL A 74 11.32 11.82 -5.69
CA VAL A 74 11.45 10.35 -5.68
C VAL A 74 10.62 9.72 -6.79
N TRP A 75 10.99 8.51 -7.19
CA TRP A 75 10.15 7.66 -8.04
C TRP A 75 9.13 6.91 -7.18
N ALA A 76 7.84 7.10 -7.45
CA ALA A 76 6.73 6.47 -6.73
C ALA A 76 5.81 5.70 -7.70
N PRO A 77 5.06 4.68 -7.25
CA PRO A 77 4.04 4.03 -8.07
C PRO A 77 3.03 5.04 -8.65
N VAL A 78 2.59 4.85 -9.89
CA VAL A 78 1.55 5.72 -10.50
C VAL A 78 0.20 5.56 -9.82
N ALA A 79 -0.13 4.33 -9.40
CA ALA A 79 -1.29 4.05 -8.58
C ALA A 79 -0.83 3.52 -7.22
N PRO A 80 -1.48 3.92 -6.11
CA PRO A 80 -1.34 3.26 -4.83
C PRO A 80 -1.60 1.76 -4.98
N VAL A 81 -0.77 0.93 -4.33
CA VAL A 81 -0.85 -0.53 -4.44
C VAL A 81 -1.38 -1.09 -3.12
N PRO A 82 -2.37 -2.00 -3.14
CA PRO A 82 -2.78 -2.71 -1.95
C PRO A 82 -1.63 -3.48 -1.32
N VAL A 83 -1.60 -3.52 0.00
CA VAL A 83 -0.64 -4.34 0.75
C VAL A 83 -1.41 -5.51 1.34
N PHE A 84 -0.93 -6.73 1.12
CA PHE A 84 -1.50 -7.94 1.71
C PHE A 84 -0.39 -8.75 2.36
N LEU A 85 -0.53 -9.03 3.65
CA LEU A 85 0.33 -9.93 4.39
C LEU A 85 -0.51 -11.02 5.04
N PHE A 86 0.04 -12.22 5.09
CA PHE A 86 -0.59 -13.36 5.75
C PHE A 86 0.43 -14.15 6.54
N ASN A 87 -0.04 -14.86 7.57
CA ASN A 87 0.72 -15.79 8.37
C ASN A 87 -0.17 -17.02 8.67
N ASN A 88 0.26 -18.17 8.17
CA ASN A 88 -0.44 -19.44 8.35
C ASN A 88 -0.03 -20.18 9.64
N ASP A 89 0.82 -19.57 10.46
CA ASP A 89 1.18 -20.13 11.75
C ASP A 89 0.17 -19.74 12.83
N ALA A 90 -0.24 -20.75 13.60
CA ALA A 90 -1.23 -20.61 14.65
C ALA A 90 -0.58 -20.02 15.91
N GLY A 91 -1.32 -19.16 16.59
CA GLY A 91 -0.88 -18.59 17.85
C GLY A 91 -2.04 -18.37 18.79
N THR A 92 -1.71 -18.21 20.07
CA THR A 92 -2.71 -18.00 21.12
C THR A 92 -2.45 -16.71 21.89
N THR A 93 -3.52 -16.15 22.47
CA THR A 93 -3.40 -15.08 23.44
C THR A 93 -4.41 -15.23 24.55
N THR A 94 -4.03 -14.72 25.71
CA THR A 94 -4.88 -14.54 26.88
C THR A 94 -4.92 -13.07 27.33
N SER A 95 -4.23 -12.20 26.58
CA SER A 95 -4.17 -10.77 26.84
C SER A 95 -5.55 -10.15 26.71
N THR A 96 -5.95 -9.32 27.67
CA THR A 96 -7.18 -8.51 27.59
C THR A 96 -6.95 -7.17 26.89
N THR A 97 -5.70 -6.83 26.60
CA THR A 97 -5.31 -5.64 25.84
C THR A 97 -4.76 -6.04 24.46
N PRO A 98 -4.97 -5.22 23.42
CA PRO A 98 -4.43 -5.50 22.09
C PRO A 98 -2.93 -5.77 22.10
N ALA A 99 -2.51 -6.93 21.62
CA ALA A 99 -1.10 -7.33 21.49
C ALA A 99 -0.76 -7.63 20.02
N GLU A 100 0.44 -7.25 19.56
CA GLU A 100 0.88 -7.39 18.16
C GLU A 100 1.53 -8.75 17.87
N THR A 101 1.66 -9.59 18.89
CA THR A 101 2.31 -10.91 18.83
C THR A 101 1.44 -11.95 19.53
N LEU A 102 1.44 -13.18 19.02
CA LEU A 102 0.82 -14.32 19.67
C LEU A 102 1.84 -15.23 20.33
N THR A 103 1.41 -15.92 21.40
CA THR A 103 2.20 -16.98 22.02
C THR A 103 2.20 -18.20 21.10
N GLY A 104 3.39 -18.74 20.84
CA GLY A 104 3.58 -19.95 20.03
C GLY A 104 3.60 -19.72 18.52
N ALA A 105 3.31 -18.51 18.04
CA ALA A 105 3.42 -18.16 16.63
C ALA A 105 4.83 -17.66 16.26
N THR A 106 5.26 -17.98 15.06
CA THR A 106 6.46 -17.49 14.39
C THR A 106 6.09 -16.43 13.34
N GLY A 107 6.99 -15.49 13.06
CA GLY A 107 6.75 -14.44 12.05
C GLY A 107 5.92 -13.23 12.52
N ASP A 108 5.59 -13.16 13.81
CA ASP A 108 5.02 -11.96 14.42
C ASP A 108 6.11 -10.97 14.84
N PRO A 109 5.85 -9.65 14.83
CA PRO A 109 4.60 -9.02 14.38
C PRO A 109 4.49 -8.95 12.84
N LEU A 110 3.26 -9.11 12.33
CA LEU A 110 2.94 -8.81 10.93
C LEU A 110 2.87 -7.28 10.73
N VAL A 111 3.76 -6.71 9.92
CA VAL A 111 3.83 -5.25 9.70
C VAL A 111 3.58 -4.91 8.23
N ALA A 112 2.35 -4.50 7.90
CA ALA A 112 1.98 -4.07 6.56
C ALA A 112 2.32 -2.58 6.36
N ALA A 113 3.50 -2.29 5.81
CA ALA A 113 3.92 -0.92 5.50
C ALA A 113 3.27 -0.41 4.20
N PHE A 114 2.73 0.80 4.20
CA PHE A 114 2.09 1.43 3.06
C PHE A 114 2.35 2.94 3.02
N THR A 115 2.21 3.55 1.84
CA THR A 115 2.24 5.01 1.69
C THR A 115 0.81 5.53 1.59
N ALA A 116 0.46 6.52 2.41
CA ALA A 116 -0.87 7.09 2.40
C ALA A 116 -1.20 7.71 1.02
N PRO A 117 -2.36 7.37 0.42
CA PRO A 117 -2.75 7.92 -0.88
C PRO A 117 -3.07 9.42 -0.78
N PRO A 118 -3.19 10.13 -1.92
CA PRO A 118 -3.54 11.55 -1.96
C PRO A 118 -4.85 11.89 -1.22
N THR A 119 -5.80 10.95 -1.17
CA THR A 119 -7.07 11.11 -0.42
C THR A 119 -6.91 11.11 1.10
N GLY A 120 -5.76 10.65 1.60
CA GLY A 120 -5.52 10.43 3.03
C GLY A 120 -6.38 9.30 3.62
N LYS A 121 -6.89 8.39 2.79
CA LYS A 121 -7.83 7.34 3.19
C LYS A 121 -7.40 5.95 2.71
N VAL A 122 -7.54 4.96 3.57
CA VAL A 122 -7.33 3.54 3.23
C VAL A 122 -8.41 2.68 3.87
N VAL A 123 -8.76 1.56 3.26
CA VAL A 123 -9.56 0.51 3.90
C VAL A 123 -8.60 -0.54 4.45
N VAL A 124 -8.74 -0.86 5.73
CA VAL A 124 -7.97 -1.92 6.38
C VAL A 124 -8.88 -3.11 6.59
N THR A 125 -8.45 -4.28 6.12
CA THR A 125 -9.12 -5.55 6.38
C THR A 125 -8.21 -6.41 7.24
N VAL A 126 -8.76 -6.98 8.30
CA VAL A 126 -8.10 -8.00 9.13
C VAL A 126 -8.95 -9.25 9.16
N GLY A 127 -8.31 -10.41 9.23
CA GLY A 127 -9.03 -11.66 9.42
C GLY A 127 -8.14 -12.82 9.82
N ALA A 128 -8.77 -13.85 10.36
CA ALA A 128 -8.12 -15.09 10.78
C ALA A 128 -9.17 -16.20 10.91
N MET A 129 -8.70 -17.44 10.93
CA MET A 129 -9.42 -18.53 11.57
C MET A 129 -9.30 -18.36 13.09
N MET A 130 -10.42 -18.12 13.77
CA MET A 130 -10.47 -17.90 15.20
C MET A 130 -11.26 -18.99 15.91
N PHE A 131 -10.92 -19.27 17.16
CA PHE A 131 -11.73 -20.04 18.11
C PHE A 131 -11.29 -19.76 19.54
N ASN A 132 -12.21 -19.93 20.47
CA ASN A 132 -12.00 -19.70 21.89
C ASN A 132 -11.95 -21.04 22.64
N SER A 133 -11.19 -21.13 23.75
CA SER A 133 -11.23 -22.31 24.63
C SER A 133 -12.54 -22.43 25.40
N THR A 134 -13.26 -21.32 25.56
CA THR A 134 -14.58 -21.21 26.19
C THR A 134 -15.47 -20.31 25.34
N ALA A 135 -16.81 -20.40 25.42
CA ALA A 135 -17.73 -19.58 24.60
C ALA A 135 -17.77 -18.10 25.06
N THR A 136 -16.62 -17.43 24.97
CA THR A 136 -16.37 -16.01 25.27
C THR A 136 -15.87 -15.33 24.00
N THR A 137 -15.57 -14.03 24.08
CA THR A 137 -15.21 -13.21 22.92
C THR A 137 -13.69 -13.12 22.72
N GLY A 138 -13.26 -13.35 21.48
CA GLY A 138 -11.93 -13.04 20.98
C GLY A 138 -12.01 -11.98 19.89
N TYR A 139 -10.98 -11.15 19.79
CA TYR A 139 -10.92 -10.00 18.90
C TYR A 139 -9.63 -9.99 18.06
N MET A 140 -9.75 -9.61 16.80
CA MET A 140 -8.60 -9.28 15.94
C MET A 140 -8.82 -7.92 15.30
N GLY A 141 -7.97 -6.95 15.63
CA GLY A 141 -8.02 -5.59 15.07
C GLY A 141 -6.69 -5.22 14.41
N ALA A 142 -6.47 -3.93 14.17
CA ALA A 142 -5.17 -3.43 13.75
C ALA A 142 -4.85 -2.08 14.37
N THR A 143 -3.56 -1.86 14.64
CA THR A 143 -3.01 -0.56 15.02
C THR A 143 -2.33 0.05 13.81
N ILE A 144 -2.59 1.33 13.55
CA ILE A 144 -1.93 2.11 12.50
C ILE A 144 -0.87 3.00 13.14
N LYS A 145 0.38 2.91 12.69
CA LYS A 145 1.51 3.71 13.18
C LYS A 145 2.15 4.49 12.05
N LYS A 146 2.74 5.64 12.37
CA LYS A 146 3.66 6.31 11.45
C LYS A 146 4.97 5.55 11.43
N VAL A 147 5.52 5.28 10.24
CA VAL A 147 6.79 4.55 10.12
C VAL A 147 7.97 5.38 10.61
N ALA A 148 7.91 6.70 10.42
CA ALA A 148 9.02 7.61 10.73
C ALA A 148 9.43 7.63 12.22
N ASP A 149 8.45 7.56 13.12
CA ASP A 149 8.67 7.71 14.57
C ASP A 149 8.00 6.61 15.41
N GLY A 150 7.31 5.65 14.78
CA GLY A 150 6.57 4.59 15.47
C GLY A 150 5.34 5.06 16.25
N SER A 151 4.97 6.35 16.15
CA SER A 151 3.82 6.91 16.86
C SER A 151 2.51 6.28 16.38
N VAL A 152 1.61 5.99 17.33
CA VAL A 152 0.29 5.45 17.01
C VAL A 152 -0.56 6.55 16.40
N PHE A 153 -0.95 6.37 15.14
CA PHE A 153 -1.91 7.24 14.45
C PHE A 153 -3.35 6.82 14.79
N LEU A 154 -3.64 5.52 14.74
CA LEU A 154 -4.94 4.97 15.08
C LEU A 154 -4.75 3.70 15.91
N PRO A 155 -5.16 3.69 17.19
CA PRO A 155 -5.11 2.47 18.00
C PRO A 155 -6.18 1.46 17.54
N SER A 156 -5.89 0.19 17.81
CA SER A 156 -6.89 -0.88 17.70
C SER A 156 -8.07 -0.62 18.65
N SER A 157 -9.28 -0.96 18.22
CA SER A 157 -10.52 -0.83 19.01
C SER A 157 -11.43 -2.01 18.73
N ILE A 158 -12.27 -2.34 19.71
CA ILE A 158 -13.36 -3.31 19.56
C ILE A 158 -14.38 -2.89 18.48
N ASP A 159 -14.51 -1.59 18.20
CA ASP A 159 -15.41 -1.10 17.15
C ASP A 159 -14.91 -1.39 15.72
N ARG A 160 -13.63 -1.78 15.59
CA ARG A 160 -12.90 -1.97 14.33
C ARG A 160 -12.11 -3.27 14.35
N CYS A 161 -12.78 -4.37 14.69
CA CYS A 161 -12.14 -5.67 14.78
C CYS A 161 -13.05 -6.78 14.22
N ALA A 162 -12.42 -7.90 13.86
CA ALA A 162 -13.11 -9.17 13.65
C ALA A 162 -13.37 -9.80 15.03
N ILE A 163 -14.58 -10.33 15.22
CA ILE A 163 -15.05 -10.82 16.51
C ILE A 163 -15.50 -12.27 16.36
N LEU A 164 -15.20 -13.09 17.37
CA LEU A 164 -15.75 -14.44 17.50
C LEU A 164 -16.16 -14.72 18.95
N LEU A 165 -17.37 -15.27 19.13
CA LEU A 165 -17.95 -15.61 20.44
C LEU A 165 -18.21 -17.12 20.62
N SER A 166 -17.55 -17.97 19.82
CA SER A 166 -17.75 -19.43 19.82
C SER A 166 -16.46 -20.20 20.11
N THR A 167 -16.61 -21.44 20.55
CA THR A 167 -15.54 -22.45 20.64
C THR A 167 -15.27 -23.13 19.29
N ASP A 168 -16.19 -23.00 18.33
CA ASP A 168 -16.00 -23.53 16.99
C ASP A 168 -14.94 -22.75 16.21
N ARG A 169 -14.27 -23.44 15.30
CA ARG A 169 -13.31 -22.84 14.37
C ARG A 169 -14.05 -22.10 13.27
N VAL A 170 -13.89 -20.78 13.24
CA VAL A 170 -14.60 -19.91 12.29
C VAL A 170 -13.62 -18.95 11.63
N SER A 171 -13.67 -18.86 10.30
CA SER A 171 -13.01 -17.79 9.56
C SER A 171 -13.79 -16.50 9.75
N THR A 172 -13.17 -15.52 10.38
CA THR A 172 -13.78 -14.21 10.65
C THR A 172 -12.89 -13.11 10.09
N SER A 173 -13.51 -12.06 9.58
CA SER A 173 -12.83 -10.88 9.07
C SER A 173 -13.66 -9.63 9.29
N SER A 174 -12.99 -8.49 9.31
CA SER A 174 -13.61 -7.18 9.43
C SER A 174 -12.83 -6.19 8.58
N GLN A 175 -13.54 -5.21 8.04
CA GLN A 175 -12.98 -4.12 7.26
C GLN A 175 -13.44 -2.78 7.83
N PHE A 176 -12.55 -1.79 7.82
CA PHE A 176 -12.86 -0.44 8.29
C PHE A 176 -12.07 0.62 7.53
N LEU A 177 -12.66 1.80 7.41
CA LEU A 177 -12.02 2.97 6.81
C LEU A 177 -11.10 3.63 7.83
N VAL A 178 -9.87 3.93 7.41
CA VAL A 178 -8.94 4.82 8.09
C VAL A 178 -8.87 6.11 7.27
N SER A 179 -9.04 7.26 7.92
CA SER A 179 -9.03 8.58 7.27
C SER A 179 -8.14 9.56 8.04
N GLY A 180 -7.80 10.69 7.40
CA GLY A 180 -6.96 11.72 8.00
C GLY A 180 -5.46 11.44 7.92
N LEU A 181 -5.04 10.46 7.10
CA LEU A 181 -3.63 10.18 6.86
C LEU A 181 -3.02 11.33 6.05
N ALA A 182 -1.81 11.74 6.41
CA ALA A 182 -1.05 12.70 5.61
C ALA A 182 -0.58 12.05 4.30
N ALA A 183 -1.04 12.56 3.15
CA ALA A 183 -0.71 12.06 1.83
C ALA A 183 0.82 11.94 1.63
N GLY A 184 1.26 10.85 0.97
CA GLY A 184 2.67 10.59 0.71
C GLY A 184 3.50 10.17 1.93
N THR A 185 2.92 10.19 3.14
CA THR A 185 3.61 9.74 4.36
C THR A 185 3.51 8.22 4.49
N ALA A 186 4.60 7.59 4.94
CA ALA A 186 4.64 6.15 5.21
C ALA A 186 4.00 5.81 6.57
N TYR A 187 3.08 4.85 6.56
CA TYR A 187 2.41 4.27 7.72
C TYR A 187 2.57 2.75 7.71
N SER A 188 2.32 2.12 8.86
CA SER A 188 2.21 0.68 8.97
C SER A 188 0.88 0.30 9.60
N ALA A 189 0.30 -0.81 9.16
CA ALA A 189 -0.82 -1.48 9.81
C ALA A 189 -0.34 -2.80 10.40
N THR A 190 -0.55 -2.99 11.69
CA THR A 190 -0.13 -4.19 12.43
C THR A 190 -1.34 -4.84 13.07
N PRO A 191 -1.64 -6.12 12.76
CA PRO A 191 -2.69 -6.87 13.45
C PRO A 191 -2.49 -6.88 14.96
N THR A 192 -3.60 -6.88 15.67
CA THR A 192 -3.60 -7.01 17.13
C THR A 192 -4.60 -8.06 17.57
N TYR A 193 -4.27 -8.75 18.66
CA TYR A 193 -5.00 -9.92 19.14
C TYR A 193 -5.28 -9.78 20.64
N TRP A 194 -6.52 -10.01 21.07
CA TRP A 194 -6.88 -9.98 22.48
C TRP A 194 -8.19 -10.74 22.76
N SER A 195 -8.34 -11.13 24.02
CA SER A 195 -9.53 -11.76 24.60
C SER A 195 -10.37 -10.72 25.34
N ALA A 196 -11.68 -10.92 25.44
CA ALA A 196 -12.53 -10.12 26.33
C ALA A 196 -12.27 -10.40 27.82
N THR A 197 -11.73 -11.57 28.14
CA THR A 197 -11.50 -12.02 29.52
C THR A 197 -10.08 -12.58 29.72
N PRO A 198 -9.55 -12.56 30.95
CA PRO A 198 -8.19 -13.04 31.23
C PRO A 198 -7.96 -14.53 30.99
N ALA A 199 -6.68 -14.92 31.06
CA ALA A 199 -6.14 -16.27 30.86
C ALA A 199 -6.83 -17.40 31.62
N THR A 200 -7.29 -17.12 32.85
CA THR A 200 -7.96 -18.11 33.70
C THR A 200 -9.33 -18.52 33.16
N THR A 201 -9.85 -17.79 32.17
CA THR A 201 -11.23 -17.91 31.68
C THR A 201 -11.26 -18.23 30.19
N ASN A 202 -10.38 -17.64 29.38
CA ASN A 202 -10.37 -17.85 27.94
C ASN A 202 -8.97 -17.72 27.33
N THR A 203 -8.67 -18.62 26.40
CA THR A 203 -7.55 -18.54 25.46
C THR A 203 -8.13 -18.44 24.06
N VAL A 204 -7.78 -17.37 23.35
CA VAL A 204 -8.19 -17.18 21.96
C VAL A 204 -7.07 -17.71 21.07
N THR A 205 -7.43 -18.56 20.11
CA THR A 205 -6.50 -19.04 19.07
C THR A 205 -6.78 -18.31 17.76
N TYR A 206 -5.71 -17.95 17.06
CA TYR A 206 -5.75 -17.33 15.75
C TYR A 206 -4.82 -18.10 14.82
N ASP A 207 -5.32 -18.46 13.66
CA ASP A 207 -4.62 -19.20 12.61
C ASP A 207 -4.97 -18.60 11.25
N ASN A 208 -4.18 -18.83 10.20
CA ASN A 208 -4.39 -18.28 8.85
C ASN A 208 -4.71 -16.77 8.88
N ARG A 209 -3.87 -16.03 9.59
CA ARG A 209 -4.06 -14.61 9.92
C ARG A 209 -3.65 -13.76 8.72
N PHE A 210 -4.40 -12.71 8.43
CA PHE A 210 -4.03 -11.78 7.37
C PHE A 210 -4.39 -10.34 7.70
N ILE A 211 -3.68 -9.43 7.05
CA ILE A 211 -4.02 -8.02 6.99
C ILE A 211 -3.88 -7.52 5.56
N ARG A 212 -4.85 -6.70 5.16
CA ARG A 212 -4.88 -6.03 3.87
C ARG A 212 -5.08 -4.54 4.07
N VAL A 213 -4.34 -3.72 3.34
CA VAL A 213 -4.52 -2.27 3.28
C VAL A 213 -4.78 -1.90 1.84
N ASP A 214 -5.98 -1.42 1.56
CA ASP A 214 -6.42 -0.97 0.24
C ASP A 214 -6.49 0.56 0.21
N PRO A 215 -5.69 1.21 -0.64
CA PRO A 215 -5.80 2.66 -0.84
C PRO A 215 -7.16 3.05 -1.42
N VAL A 216 -7.74 4.14 -0.92
CA VAL A 216 -8.93 4.77 -1.52
C VAL A 216 -8.45 5.87 -2.45
N LEU A 217 -8.85 5.81 -3.72
CA LEU A 217 -8.54 6.82 -4.74
C LEU A 217 -9.62 7.90 -4.82
#